data_AF-A0A383ETH4-F1
#
_entry.id   AF-A0A383ETH4-F1
#
_cell.length_a   1.000
_cell.length_b   1.000
_cell.length_c   1.000
_cell.angle_alpha   90.00
_cell.angle_beta   90.00
_cell.angle_gamma   90.00
#
_symmetry.space_group_name_H-M   'P 1'
#
loop_
_entity.id
_entity.type
_entity.pdbx_description
1 polymer ?
#
loop_
_entity_poly.entity_id
_entity_poly.type
_entity_poly.pdbx_seq_one_letter_code
_entity_poly.pdbx_strand_id
1 'polypeptide(L)'
;LAELLGFRNYAELSVESKMVNSPAEVVDFLNELIESSKGQASGELEKLEDFAGHKLAPWDLIYYSEKLKQQKFGYKRSDLTPYFPEERVLNGLFTTIEMLYGISISIVSEKTYHKDVKVLELSDTSGAIGRIFLDTYARENKRGGAWMSDYQGPYKGSLPIAFVVCNLNSPMNGKPALFEFDEIVTLFHEFGHALHHILTKVPYLCAAGINGVPWDGVELPSQYMEFYC
;
A
#
# COMPACT_ATOMS: atom_id res chain seq x y z
N LEU A 1 29.46 -3.87 -10.86
CA LEU A 1 29.24 -2.64 -10.05
C LEU A 1 29.66 -2.84 -8.60
N ALA A 2 29.10 -3.79 -7.86
CA ALA A 2 29.47 -4.06 -6.46
C ALA A 2 30.97 -4.28 -6.25
N GLU A 3 31.59 -5.17 -7.04
CA GLU A 3 33.04 -5.43 -6.97
C GLU A 3 33.89 -4.20 -7.29
N LEU A 4 33.44 -3.33 -8.21
CA LEU A 4 34.13 -2.08 -8.55
C LEU A 4 34.13 -1.09 -7.38
N LEU A 5 33.13 -1.17 -6.51
CA LEU A 5 32.99 -0.35 -5.29
C LEU A 5 33.60 -1.03 -4.06
N GLY A 6 34.23 -2.20 -4.22
CA GLY A 6 34.92 -2.92 -3.13
C GLY A 6 34.04 -3.90 -2.34
N PHE A 7 32.79 -4.13 -2.75
CA PHE A 7 31.89 -5.11 -2.12
C PHE A 7 32.02 -6.49 -2.77
N ARG A 8 31.78 -7.57 -2.00
CA ARG A 8 31.91 -8.94 -2.52
C ARG A 8 30.73 -9.34 -3.41
N ASN A 9 29.57 -8.74 -3.20
CA ASN A 9 28.34 -9.01 -3.94
C ASN A 9 27.37 -7.82 -3.84
N TYR A 10 26.26 -7.89 -4.58
CA TYR A 10 25.27 -6.83 -4.59
C TYR A 10 24.50 -6.68 -3.27
N ALA A 11 24.33 -7.74 -2.50
CA ALA A 11 23.61 -7.65 -1.22
C ALA A 11 24.38 -6.78 -0.22
N GLU A 12 25.71 -6.92 -0.17
CA GLU A 12 26.58 -6.06 0.64
C GLU A 12 26.50 -4.59 0.21
N LEU A 13 26.56 -4.32 -1.11
CA LEU A 13 26.35 -2.97 -1.64
C LEU A 13 24.97 -2.42 -1.27
N SER A 14 23.94 -3.27 -1.30
CA SER A 14 22.55 -2.87 -1.08
C SER A 14 22.25 -2.51 0.38
N VAL A 15 22.85 -3.21 1.35
CA VAL A 15 22.61 -2.94 2.77
C VAL A 15 23.34 -1.70 3.28
N GLU A 16 24.37 -1.23 2.59
CA GLU A 16 25.15 -0.04 2.99
C GLU A 16 24.29 1.22 3.20
N SER A 17 23.17 1.34 2.45
CA SER A 17 22.23 2.46 2.57
C SER A 17 20.94 2.10 3.35
N LYS A 18 20.95 1.00 4.11
CA LYS A 18 19.79 0.46 4.85
C LYS A 18 20.02 0.56 6.36
N MET A 19 18.99 0.25 7.15
CA MET A 19 19.10 0.17 8.62
C MET A 19 19.78 -1.12 9.07
N VAL A 20 19.56 -2.22 8.35
CA VAL A 20 20.22 -3.50 8.61
C VAL A 20 21.73 -3.41 8.33
N ASN A 21 22.56 -4.03 9.18
CA ASN A 21 24.01 -3.84 9.12
C ASN A 21 24.70 -4.84 8.18
N SER A 22 24.06 -5.97 7.86
CA SER A 22 24.66 -6.97 6.98
C SER A 22 23.63 -7.85 6.26
N PRO A 23 23.99 -8.47 5.12
CA PRO A 23 23.14 -9.47 4.48
C PRO A 23 22.87 -10.71 5.36
N ALA A 24 23.79 -11.02 6.29
CA ALA A 24 23.62 -12.14 7.21
C ALA A 24 22.46 -11.88 8.18
N GLU A 25 22.37 -10.68 8.76
CA GLU A 25 21.23 -10.28 9.62
C GLU A 25 19.88 -10.42 8.89
N VAL A 26 19.83 -10.07 7.60
CA VAL A 26 18.61 -10.26 6.78
C VAL A 26 18.26 -11.74 6.67
N VAL A 27 19.23 -12.60 6.37
CA VAL A 27 19.00 -14.05 6.22
C VAL A 27 18.59 -14.68 7.54
N ASP A 28 19.25 -14.31 8.64
CA ASP A 28 18.94 -14.83 9.96
C ASP A 28 17.52 -14.44 10.38
N PHE A 29 17.12 -13.18 10.19
CA PHE A 29 15.75 -12.73 10.42
C PHE A 29 14.71 -13.50 9.59
N LEU A 30 14.98 -13.71 8.30
CA LEU A 30 14.08 -14.49 7.44
C LEU A 30 13.98 -15.95 7.87
N ASN A 31 15.08 -16.56 8.33
CA ASN A 31 15.06 -17.93 8.86
C ASN A 31 14.27 -18.02 10.16
N GLU A 32 14.40 -17.05 11.06
CA GLU A 32 13.59 -16.98 12.28
C GLU A 32 12.09 -16.88 11.96
N LEU A 33 11.71 -16.08 10.96
CA LEU A 33 10.34 -16.00 10.47
C LEU A 33 9.86 -17.33 9.87
N ILE A 34 10.69 -18.00 9.08
CA ILE A 34 10.36 -19.32 8.50
C ILE A 34 10.13 -20.34 9.61
N GLU A 35 11.05 -20.46 10.56
CA GLU A 35 10.94 -21.41 11.67
C GLU A 35 9.67 -21.14 12.51
N SER A 36 9.33 -19.86 12.71
CA SER A 36 8.14 -19.46 13.46
C SER A 36 6.82 -19.69 12.71
N SER A 37 6.80 -19.55 11.38
CA SER A 37 5.57 -19.58 10.56
C SER A 37 5.30 -20.92 9.89
N LYS A 38 6.33 -21.73 9.60
CA LYS A 38 6.22 -22.96 8.81
C LYS A 38 5.30 -24.00 9.45
N GLY A 39 5.33 -24.12 10.79
CA GLY A 39 4.45 -25.05 11.50
C GLY A 39 2.97 -24.70 11.30
N GLN A 40 2.62 -23.41 11.42
CA GLN A 40 1.27 -22.94 11.16
C GLN A 40 0.88 -23.14 9.69
N ALA A 41 1.72 -22.71 8.74
CA ALA A 41 1.43 -22.86 7.32
C ALA A 41 1.22 -24.32 6.90
N SER A 42 2.02 -25.25 7.43
CA SER A 42 1.88 -26.69 7.16
C SER A 42 0.57 -27.24 7.73
N GLY A 43 0.21 -26.86 8.96
CA GLY A 43 -1.05 -27.27 9.57
C GLY A 43 -2.29 -26.64 8.92
N GLU A 44 -2.17 -25.44 8.36
CA GLU A 44 -3.24 -24.81 7.56
C GLU A 44 -3.43 -25.51 6.22
N LEU A 45 -2.34 -25.88 5.55
CA LEU A 45 -2.39 -26.66 4.31
C LEU A 45 -3.03 -28.03 4.54
N GLU A 46 -2.64 -28.75 5.59
CA GLU A 46 -3.21 -30.06 5.93
C GLU A 46 -4.72 -29.97 6.17
N LYS A 47 -5.17 -28.99 6.97
CA LYS A 47 -6.61 -28.73 7.18
C LYS A 47 -7.34 -28.44 5.88
N LEU A 48 -6.69 -27.73 4.95
CA LEU A 48 -7.28 -27.38 3.68
C LEU A 48 -7.40 -28.59 2.75
N GLU A 49 -6.38 -29.45 2.72
CA GLU A 49 -6.38 -30.71 1.97
C GLU A 49 -7.40 -31.72 2.54
N ASP A 50 -7.51 -31.81 3.86
CA ASP A 50 -8.54 -32.63 4.54
C ASP A 50 -9.95 -32.16 4.17
N PHE A 51 -10.17 -30.84 4.20
CA PHE A 51 -11.43 -30.24 3.76
C PHE A 51 -11.72 -30.50 2.27
N ALA A 52 -10.68 -30.45 1.43
CA ALA A 52 -10.80 -30.71 0.00
C ALA A 52 -10.98 -32.20 -0.34
N GLY A 53 -10.56 -33.10 0.55
CA GLY A 53 -10.54 -34.54 0.36
C GLY A 53 -9.43 -35.04 -0.60
N HIS A 54 -8.45 -34.20 -0.94
CA HIS A 54 -7.32 -34.54 -1.81
C HIS A 54 -6.17 -33.53 -1.65
N LYS A 55 -4.99 -33.88 -2.20
CA LYS A 55 -3.83 -32.99 -2.24
C LYS A 55 -4.06 -31.82 -3.19
N LEU A 56 -3.69 -30.62 -2.77
CA LEU A 56 -3.95 -29.38 -3.49
C LEU A 56 -2.74 -28.92 -4.29
N ALA A 57 -2.98 -28.43 -5.51
CA ALA A 57 -1.99 -27.65 -6.25
C ALA A 57 -2.07 -26.16 -5.87
N PRO A 58 -1.03 -25.35 -6.17
CA PRO A 58 -1.02 -23.93 -5.79
C PRO A 58 -2.22 -23.11 -6.27
N TRP A 59 -2.78 -23.42 -7.45
CA TRP A 59 -3.95 -22.73 -7.99
C TRP A 59 -5.28 -23.13 -7.30
N ASP A 60 -5.30 -24.23 -6.55
CA ASP A 60 -6.49 -24.68 -5.81
C ASP A 60 -6.63 -23.96 -4.45
N LEU A 61 -5.53 -23.43 -3.92
CA LEU A 61 -5.46 -22.91 -2.54
C LEU A 61 -6.48 -21.81 -2.29
N ILE A 62 -6.59 -20.80 -3.16
CA ILE A 62 -7.52 -19.68 -2.99
C ILE A 62 -8.96 -20.17 -2.99
N TYR A 63 -9.30 -21.08 -3.91
CA TYR A 63 -10.65 -21.61 -4.06
C TYR A 63 -11.11 -22.40 -2.83
N TYR A 64 -10.27 -23.32 -2.34
CA TYR A 64 -10.61 -24.10 -1.15
C TYR A 64 -10.53 -23.26 0.13
N SER A 65 -9.62 -22.28 0.20
CA SER A 65 -9.53 -21.38 1.37
C SER A 65 -10.80 -20.57 1.52
N GLU A 66 -11.36 -20.08 0.41
CA GLU A 66 -12.61 -19.33 0.41
C GLU A 66 -13.81 -20.19 0.84
N LYS A 67 -13.87 -21.44 0.36
CA LYS A 67 -14.90 -22.40 0.78
C LYS A 67 -14.81 -22.75 2.28
N LEU A 68 -13.61 -23.01 2.77
CA LEU A 68 -13.38 -23.32 4.18
C LEU A 68 -13.72 -22.11 5.05
N LYS A 69 -13.34 -20.90 4.63
CA LYS A 69 -13.71 -19.64 5.29
C LYS A 69 -15.23 -19.49 5.34
N GLN A 70 -15.93 -19.74 4.24
CA GLN A 70 -17.40 -19.68 4.20
C GLN A 70 -18.04 -20.68 5.16
N GLN A 71 -17.57 -21.93 5.20
CA GLN A 71 -18.08 -22.91 6.16
C GLN A 71 -17.82 -22.50 7.61
N LYS A 72 -16.64 -21.95 7.90
CA LYS A 72 -16.20 -21.61 9.26
C LYS A 72 -16.86 -20.34 9.81
N PHE A 73 -17.02 -19.32 8.97
CA PHE A 73 -17.46 -17.98 9.39
C PHE A 73 -18.82 -17.56 8.83
N GLY A 74 -19.41 -18.34 7.92
CA GLY A 74 -20.75 -18.10 7.39
C GLY A 74 -20.84 -17.03 6.30
N TYR A 75 -19.71 -16.55 5.77
CA TYR A 75 -19.68 -15.57 4.69
C TYR A 75 -18.50 -15.83 3.74
N LYS A 76 -18.67 -15.41 2.49
CA LYS A 76 -17.58 -15.31 1.50
C LYS A 76 -17.21 -13.85 1.27
N ARG A 77 -16.01 -13.58 0.79
CA ARG A 77 -15.45 -12.27 0.43
C ARG A 77 -16.41 -11.45 -0.42
N SER A 78 -17.03 -12.07 -1.43
CA SER A 78 -17.98 -11.39 -2.32
C SER A 78 -19.29 -10.95 -1.63
N ASP A 79 -19.61 -11.48 -0.44
CA ASP A 79 -20.75 -11.00 0.35
C ASP A 79 -20.46 -9.62 0.97
N LEU A 80 -19.17 -9.26 1.14
CA LEU A 80 -18.74 -7.99 1.73
C LEU A 80 -18.58 -6.87 0.70
N THR A 81 -18.24 -7.21 -0.56
CA THR A 81 -18.04 -6.24 -1.65
C THR A 81 -19.16 -5.19 -1.79
N PRO A 82 -20.46 -5.51 -1.64
CA PRO A 82 -21.53 -4.50 -1.69
C PRO A 82 -21.46 -3.43 -0.59
N TYR A 83 -20.74 -3.67 0.50
CA TYR A 83 -20.55 -2.73 1.61
C TYR A 83 -19.39 -1.76 1.38
N PHE A 84 -18.60 -1.97 0.32
CA PHE A 84 -17.41 -1.19 0.00
C PHE A 84 -17.52 -0.43 -1.32
N PRO A 85 -18.56 0.39 -1.54
CA PRO A 85 -18.57 1.28 -2.69
C PRO A 85 -17.47 2.33 -2.52
N GLU A 86 -16.79 2.66 -3.61
CA GLU A 86 -15.63 3.56 -3.63
C GLU A 86 -15.85 4.86 -2.85
N GLU A 87 -17.00 5.52 -3.03
CA GLU A 87 -17.31 6.77 -2.34
C GLU A 87 -17.26 6.61 -0.82
N ARG A 88 -17.80 5.50 -0.28
CA ARG A 88 -17.77 5.24 1.17
C ARG A 88 -16.38 4.91 1.66
N VAL A 89 -15.62 4.14 0.88
CA VAL A 89 -14.23 3.79 1.22
C VAL A 89 -13.36 5.04 1.25
N LEU A 90 -13.43 5.89 0.24
CA LEU A 90 -12.68 7.15 0.18
C LEU A 90 -13.08 8.10 1.31
N ASN A 91 -14.39 8.24 1.59
CA ASN A 91 -14.84 9.06 2.70
C ASN A 91 -14.33 8.55 4.06
N GLY A 92 -14.33 7.22 4.27
CA GLY A 92 -13.78 6.60 5.48
C GLY A 92 -12.28 6.82 5.63
N LEU A 93 -11.53 6.62 4.55
CA LEU A 93 -10.09 6.92 4.48
C LEU A 93 -9.81 8.39 4.81
N PHE A 94 -10.51 9.32 4.16
CA PHE A 94 -10.30 10.75 4.38
C PHE A 94 -10.62 11.14 5.82
N THR A 95 -11.78 10.74 6.34
CA THR A 95 -12.17 11.02 7.72
C THR A 95 -11.14 10.48 8.71
N THR A 96 -10.59 9.29 8.46
CA THR A 96 -9.54 8.69 9.29
C THR A 96 -8.28 9.56 9.30
N ILE A 97 -7.81 9.97 8.12
CA ILE A 97 -6.63 10.83 7.99
C ILE A 97 -6.86 12.19 8.67
N GLU A 98 -8.02 12.80 8.45
CA GLU A 98 -8.38 14.08 9.07
C GLU A 98 -8.37 14.00 10.60
N MET A 99 -8.91 12.92 11.17
CA MET A 99 -8.92 12.68 12.61
C MET A 99 -7.51 12.42 13.17
N LEU A 100 -6.69 11.63 12.47
CA LEU A 100 -5.34 11.26 12.94
C LEU A 100 -4.38 12.45 12.91
N TYR A 101 -4.45 13.28 11.87
CA TYR A 101 -3.43 14.30 11.60
C TYR A 101 -3.93 15.74 11.76
N GLY A 102 -5.22 15.95 12.05
CA GLY A 102 -5.79 17.28 12.23
C GLY A 102 -5.74 18.14 10.97
N ILE A 103 -5.89 17.50 9.80
CA ILE A 103 -5.92 18.14 8.48
C ILE A 103 -7.30 18.01 7.85
N SER A 104 -7.49 18.63 6.68
CA SER A 104 -8.70 18.49 5.87
C SER A 104 -8.33 18.04 4.45
N ILE A 105 -9.17 17.20 3.85
CA ILE A 105 -8.99 16.69 2.49
C ILE A 105 -10.19 17.11 1.64
N SER A 106 -9.91 17.75 0.50
CA SER A 106 -10.93 18.11 -0.47
C SER A 106 -10.54 17.68 -1.88
N ILE A 107 -11.53 17.33 -2.70
CA ILE A 107 -11.30 17.06 -4.12
C ILE A 107 -11.32 18.40 -4.86
N VAL A 108 -10.27 18.69 -5.60
CA VAL A 108 -10.13 19.92 -6.39
C VAL A 108 -10.11 19.60 -7.89
N SER A 109 -10.55 20.57 -8.69
CA SER A 109 -10.51 20.46 -10.16
C SER A 109 -9.15 20.92 -10.67
N GLU A 110 -8.42 20.01 -11.30
CA GLU A 110 -7.10 20.25 -11.86
C GLU A 110 -6.92 19.45 -13.16
N LYS A 111 -5.99 19.88 -14.01
CA LYS A 111 -5.65 19.11 -15.22
C LYS A 111 -4.89 17.85 -14.83
N THR A 112 -5.40 16.70 -15.28
CA THR A 112 -4.80 15.39 -15.00
C THR A 112 -4.38 14.69 -16.29
N TYR A 113 -3.51 13.69 -16.16
CA TYR A 113 -3.06 12.87 -17.29
C TYR A 113 -4.08 11.82 -17.73
N HIS A 114 -5.10 11.56 -16.89
CA HIS A 114 -6.17 10.62 -17.19
C HIS A 114 -7.46 11.06 -16.51
N LYS A 115 -8.60 10.91 -17.21
CA LYS A 115 -9.92 11.41 -16.78
C LYS A 115 -10.41 10.87 -15.43
N ASP A 116 -9.94 9.68 -15.04
CA ASP A 116 -10.36 9.02 -13.81
C ASP A 116 -9.50 9.42 -12.59
N VAL A 117 -8.46 10.24 -12.80
CA VAL A 117 -7.58 10.72 -11.72
C VAL A 117 -8.28 11.81 -10.93
N LYS A 118 -8.35 11.63 -9.62
CA LYS A 118 -8.85 12.64 -8.67
C LYS A 118 -7.67 13.39 -8.07
N VAL A 119 -7.80 14.71 -7.94
CA VAL A 119 -6.79 15.53 -7.26
C VAL A 119 -7.33 15.90 -5.89
N LEU A 120 -6.61 15.46 -4.86
CA LEU A 120 -6.92 15.72 -3.46
C LEU A 120 -6.01 16.85 -2.99
N GLU A 121 -6.58 17.91 -2.43
CA GLU A 121 -5.85 18.96 -1.72
C GLU A 121 -5.96 18.72 -0.22
N LEU A 122 -4.80 18.60 0.42
CA LEU A 122 -4.66 18.48 1.86
C LEU A 122 -4.39 19.87 2.42
N SER A 123 -5.09 20.26 3.48
CA SER A 123 -4.95 21.58 4.11
C SER A 123 -4.91 21.47 5.63
N ASP A 124 -4.22 22.41 6.27
CA ASP A 124 -4.28 22.63 7.72
C ASP A 124 -4.84 24.03 8.02
N THR A 125 -4.78 24.45 9.29
CA THR A 125 -5.25 25.79 9.73
C THR A 125 -4.59 26.98 9.01
N SER A 126 -3.44 26.78 8.38
CA SER A 126 -2.68 27.80 7.64
C SER A 126 -2.94 27.79 6.13
N GLY A 127 -3.69 26.81 5.61
CA GLY A 127 -4.03 26.66 4.21
C GLY A 127 -3.55 25.33 3.62
N ALA A 128 -3.41 25.27 2.29
CA ALA A 128 -3.00 24.06 1.59
C ALA A 128 -1.56 23.64 1.95
N ILE A 129 -1.38 22.35 2.25
CA ILE A 129 -0.09 21.75 2.65
C ILE A 129 0.43 20.73 1.65
N GLY A 130 -0.38 20.28 0.69
CA GLY A 130 0.05 19.32 -0.31
C GLY A 130 -1.07 18.81 -1.19
N ARG A 131 -0.71 18.08 -2.24
CA ARG A 131 -1.68 17.47 -3.16
C ARG A 131 -1.36 16.02 -3.46
N ILE A 132 -2.41 15.21 -3.58
CA ILE A 132 -2.33 13.80 -4.01
C ILE A 132 -3.12 13.64 -5.31
N PHE A 133 -2.47 13.10 -6.32
CA PHE A 133 -3.11 12.63 -7.55
C PHE A 133 -3.44 11.15 -7.38
N LEU A 134 -4.72 10.84 -7.17
CA LEU A 134 -5.20 9.49 -6.95
C LEU A 134 -5.68 8.86 -8.26
N ASP A 135 -4.98 7.83 -8.72
CA ASP A 135 -5.29 7.03 -9.91
C ASP A 135 -5.67 5.61 -9.51
N THR A 136 -6.95 5.42 -9.18
CA THR A 136 -7.46 4.23 -8.48
C THR A 136 -7.54 2.97 -9.33
N TYR A 137 -7.96 3.09 -10.58
CA TYR A 137 -8.53 1.96 -11.31
C TYR A 137 -7.52 1.21 -12.17
N ALA A 138 -7.72 -0.11 -12.28
CA ALA A 138 -7.05 -0.95 -13.25
C ALA A 138 -7.46 -0.56 -14.69
N ARG A 139 -6.51 -0.55 -15.61
CA ARG A 139 -6.76 -0.34 -17.04
C ARG A 139 -5.63 -0.89 -17.89
N GLU A 140 -5.90 -1.13 -19.17
CA GLU A 140 -4.87 -1.49 -20.14
C GLU A 140 -3.74 -0.45 -20.17
N ASN A 141 -2.51 -0.93 -20.40
CA ASN A 141 -1.30 -0.11 -20.46
C ASN A 141 -0.93 0.63 -19.16
N LYS A 142 -1.54 0.28 -18.02
CA LYS A 142 -1.07 0.66 -16.68
C LYS A 142 -0.24 -0.49 -16.11
N ARG A 143 0.91 -0.17 -15.47
CA ARG A 143 1.70 -1.17 -14.73
C ARG A 143 0.84 -1.77 -13.62
N GLY A 144 0.93 -3.08 -13.41
CA GLY A 144 0.26 -3.77 -12.31
C GLY A 144 0.81 -3.41 -10.92
N GLY A 145 0.10 -3.83 -9.87
CA GLY A 145 0.41 -3.52 -8.47
C GLY A 145 -0.20 -2.21 -7.99
N ALA A 146 0.26 -1.72 -6.85
CA ALA A 146 0.00 -0.39 -6.36
C ALA A 146 1.33 0.27 -5.97
N TRP A 147 1.39 1.59 -6.04
CA TRP A 147 2.55 2.35 -5.60
C TRP A 147 2.20 3.82 -5.37
N MET A 148 2.99 4.44 -4.52
CA MET A 148 3.13 5.88 -4.40
C MET A 148 4.39 6.35 -5.13
N SER A 149 4.32 7.52 -5.75
CA SER A 149 5.49 8.24 -6.27
C SER A 149 5.43 9.68 -5.79
N ASP A 150 6.56 10.21 -5.32
CA ASP A 150 6.72 11.65 -5.18
C ASP A 150 6.93 12.29 -6.57
N TYR A 151 6.57 13.56 -6.68
CA TYR A 151 6.84 14.38 -7.87
C TYR A 151 7.53 15.69 -7.52
N GLN A 152 7.09 16.30 -6.42
CA GLN A 152 7.65 17.53 -5.91
C GLN A 152 7.65 17.46 -4.39
N GLY A 153 8.76 17.84 -3.75
CA GLY A 153 8.84 18.08 -2.32
C GLY A 153 8.61 19.56 -1.97
N PRO A 154 8.61 19.93 -0.68
CA PRO A 154 8.47 21.33 -0.29
C PRO A 154 9.71 22.13 -0.71
N TYR A 155 9.55 23.07 -1.64
CA TYR A 155 10.66 23.90 -2.12
C TYR A 155 10.22 25.33 -2.41
N LYS A 156 10.84 26.32 -1.74
CA LYS A 156 10.63 27.76 -1.98
C LYS A 156 9.14 28.16 -2.07
N GLY A 157 8.29 27.61 -1.19
CA GLY A 157 6.85 27.89 -1.14
C GLY A 157 5.99 27.02 -2.05
N SER A 158 6.57 26.12 -2.84
CA SER A 158 5.82 25.10 -3.56
C SER A 158 5.38 23.98 -2.61
N LEU A 159 4.13 23.52 -2.79
CA LEU A 159 3.55 22.43 -2.01
C LEU A 159 4.05 21.06 -2.50
N PRO A 160 4.27 20.09 -1.61
CA PRO A 160 4.59 18.73 -2.02
C PRO A 160 3.44 18.09 -2.80
N ILE A 161 3.80 17.26 -3.79
CA ILE A 161 2.87 16.55 -4.67
C ILE A 161 3.26 15.07 -4.69
N ALA A 162 2.26 14.21 -4.47
CA ALA A 162 2.35 12.77 -4.56
C ALA A 162 1.37 12.21 -5.60
N PHE A 163 1.73 11.09 -6.21
CA PHE A 163 0.85 10.25 -7.01
C PHE A 163 0.60 8.96 -6.25
N VAL A 164 -0.67 8.65 -6.01
CA VAL A 164 -1.10 7.34 -5.47
C VAL A 164 -1.74 6.59 -6.62
N VAL A 165 -1.16 5.46 -7.00
CA VAL A 165 -1.58 4.68 -8.16
C VAL A 165 -1.92 3.27 -7.72
N CYS A 166 -3.17 2.87 -7.97
CA CYS A 166 -3.65 1.53 -7.68
C CYS A 166 -4.17 0.85 -8.96
N ASN A 167 -4.47 -0.44 -8.86
CA ASN A 167 -5.16 -1.21 -9.89
C ASN A 167 -6.43 -1.85 -9.32
N LEU A 168 -7.32 -1.02 -8.76
CA LEU A 168 -8.55 -1.49 -8.14
C LEU A 168 -9.67 -1.71 -9.17
N ASN A 169 -10.70 -2.42 -8.73
CA ASN A 169 -11.95 -2.62 -9.44
C ASN A 169 -12.52 -1.30 -9.97
N SER A 170 -12.90 -1.31 -11.25
CA SER A 170 -13.42 -0.13 -11.95
C SER A 170 -14.95 -0.09 -11.94
N PRO A 171 -15.57 1.10 -12.09
CA PRO A 171 -17.01 1.21 -12.33
C PRO A 171 -17.42 0.43 -13.58
N MET A 172 -18.56 -0.28 -13.52
CA MET A 172 -19.05 -1.09 -14.63
C MET A 172 -20.54 -0.86 -14.87
N ASN A 173 -20.95 -0.70 -16.13
CA ASN A 173 -22.35 -0.55 -16.55
C ASN A 173 -23.12 0.56 -15.78
N GLY A 174 -22.48 1.71 -15.55
CA GLY A 174 -23.07 2.84 -14.83
C GLY A 174 -23.21 2.65 -13.32
N LYS A 175 -22.69 1.56 -12.76
CA LYS A 175 -22.61 1.34 -11.31
C LYS A 175 -21.26 1.81 -10.76
N PRO A 176 -21.20 2.31 -9.52
CA PRO A 176 -19.95 2.69 -8.89
C PRO A 176 -18.99 1.49 -8.77
N ALA A 177 -17.69 1.77 -8.66
CA ALA A 177 -16.73 0.76 -8.28
C ALA A 177 -17.07 0.22 -6.89
N LEU A 178 -17.02 -1.11 -6.76
CA LEU A 178 -17.08 -1.80 -5.48
C LEU A 178 -15.71 -2.44 -5.24
N PHE A 179 -15.17 -2.22 -4.05
CA PHE A 179 -13.87 -2.75 -3.69
C PHE A 179 -14.00 -4.02 -2.84
N GLU A 180 -12.97 -4.84 -2.89
CA GLU A 180 -12.74 -5.91 -1.94
C GLU A 180 -11.88 -5.42 -0.78
N PHE A 181 -11.91 -6.11 0.36
CA PHE A 181 -11.20 -5.65 1.55
C PHE A 181 -9.69 -5.46 1.31
N ASP A 182 -9.03 -6.38 0.60
CA ASP A 182 -7.59 -6.24 0.30
C ASP A 182 -7.29 -5.01 -0.59
N GLU A 183 -8.24 -4.58 -1.42
CA GLU A 183 -8.12 -3.37 -2.24
C GLU A 183 -8.19 -2.11 -1.36
N ILE A 184 -8.98 -2.15 -0.28
CA ILE A 184 -9.04 -1.09 0.73
C ILE A 184 -7.72 -1.04 1.50
N VAL A 185 -7.21 -2.18 1.96
CA VAL A 185 -5.91 -2.27 2.64
C VAL A 185 -4.80 -1.68 1.77
N THR A 186 -4.77 -2.07 0.49
CA THR A 186 -3.82 -1.52 -0.49
C THR A 186 -3.95 0.00 -0.62
N LEU A 187 -5.18 0.53 -0.65
CA LEU A 187 -5.40 1.97 -0.73
C LEU A 187 -4.88 2.71 0.51
N PHE A 188 -5.13 2.19 1.72
CA PHE A 188 -4.59 2.75 2.97
C PHE A 188 -3.07 2.70 3.00
N HIS A 189 -2.48 1.58 2.56
CA HIS A 189 -1.03 1.41 2.45
C HIS A 189 -0.40 2.53 1.62
N GLU A 190 -0.87 2.74 0.39
CA GLU A 190 -0.31 3.77 -0.49
C GLU A 190 -0.55 5.20 0.03
N PHE A 191 -1.64 5.43 0.76
CA PHE A 191 -1.86 6.70 1.44
C PHE A 191 -0.88 6.92 2.59
N GLY A 192 -0.41 5.88 3.28
CA GLY A 192 0.65 6.03 4.29
C GLY A 192 1.95 6.54 3.67
N HIS A 193 2.35 6.04 2.50
CA HIS A 193 3.48 6.60 1.73
C HIS A 193 3.23 8.06 1.32
N ALA A 194 2.03 8.36 0.81
CA ALA A 194 1.68 9.72 0.40
C ALA A 194 1.72 10.70 1.58
N LEU A 195 1.21 10.31 2.74
CA LEU A 195 1.23 11.11 3.96
C LEU A 195 2.65 11.31 4.48
N HIS A 196 3.50 10.28 4.42
CA HIS A 196 4.91 10.39 4.78
C HIS A 196 5.60 11.48 3.94
N HIS A 197 5.28 11.56 2.65
CA HIS A 197 5.80 12.61 1.77
C HIS A 197 5.19 13.99 2.05
N ILE A 198 3.86 14.09 2.10
CA ILE A 198 3.15 15.37 2.20
C ILE A 198 3.35 16.05 3.56
N LEU A 199 3.38 15.29 4.65
CA LEU A 199 3.44 15.84 6.01
C LEU A 199 4.86 16.17 6.49
N THR A 200 5.87 15.98 5.64
CA THR A 200 7.26 16.32 5.97
C THR A 200 7.40 17.77 6.42
N LYS A 201 8.21 17.97 7.47
CA LYS A 201 8.65 19.31 7.93
C LYS A 201 10.12 19.59 7.61
N VAL A 202 10.79 18.65 6.94
CA VAL A 202 12.19 18.81 6.53
C VAL A 202 12.27 19.73 5.31
N PRO A 203 13.04 20.83 5.37
CA PRO A 203 13.11 21.81 4.28
C PRO A 203 14.12 21.44 3.19
N TYR A 204 14.94 20.42 3.41
CA TYR A 204 15.97 19.97 2.48
C TYR A 204 15.43 18.82 1.63
N LEU A 205 15.31 19.03 0.32
CA LEU A 205 14.71 18.06 -0.60
C LEU A 205 15.37 16.67 -0.55
N CYS A 206 16.69 16.61 -0.34
CA CYS A 206 17.42 15.33 -0.24
C CYS A 206 17.05 14.48 0.99
N ALA A 207 16.33 15.06 1.96
CA ALA A 207 15.92 14.41 3.19
C ALA A 207 14.44 14.69 3.53
N ALA A 208 13.65 15.18 2.56
CA ALA A 208 12.25 15.54 2.76
C ALA A 208 11.31 14.42 2.28
N GLY A 209 10.29 14.15 3.10
CA GLY A 209 9.31 13.14 2.80
C GLY A 209 9.94 11.75 2.88
N ILE A 210 9.77 10.97 1.82
CA ILE A 210 10.38 9.64 1.70
C ILE A 210 11.86 9.69 1.28
N ASN A 211 12.39 10.86 0.91
CA ASN A 211 13.80 11.00 0.53
C ASN A 211 14.72 10.88 1.74
N GLY A 212 15.82 10.14 1.60
CA GLY A 212 16.80 9.95 2.66
C GLY A 212 16.37 8.96 3.75
N VAL A 213 15.20 8.32 3.59
CA VAL A 213 14.76 7.22 4.46
C VAL A 213 15.35 5.91 3.94
N PRO A 214 15.98 5.10 4.82
CA PRO A 214 16.43 3.76 4.46
C PRO A 214 15.30 2.91 3.88
N TRP A 215 15.60 2.12 2.85
CA TRP A 215 14.58 1.35 2.11
C TRP A 215 13.83 0.34 2.97
N ASP A 216 14.47 -0.19 4.01
CA ASP A 216 13.88 -1.10 4.99
C ASP A 216 13.07 -0.40 6.10
N GLY A 217 13.07 0.94 6.13
CA GLY A 217 12.21 1.75 7.00
C GLY A 217 11.05 2.45 6.26
N VAL A 218 11.09 2.53 4.93
CA VAL A 218 10.11 3.29 4.14
C VAL A 218 8.70 2.71 4.23
N GLU A 219 8.57 1.40 4.44
CA GLU A 219 7.28 0.69 4.55
C GLU A 219 6.58 0.85 5.90
N LEU A 220 7.25 1.47 6.90
CA LEU A 220 6.64 1.61 8.22
C LEU A 220 5.37 2.49 8.18
N PRO A 221 5.35 3.69 7.56
CA PRO A 221 4.14 4.52 7.55
C PRO A 221 3.02 3.96 6.67
N SER A 222 3.36 3.26 5.59
CA SER A 222 2.38 2.59 4.73
C SER A 222 1.68 1.45 5.47
N GLN A 223 2.44 0.53 6.06
CA GLN A 223 1.90 -0.57 6.86
C GLN A 223 1.14 -0.10 8.10
N TYR A 224 1.57 1.03 8.70
CA TYR A 224 0.86 1.59 9.85
C TYR A 224 -0.57 2.06 9.50
N MET A 225 -0.77 2.62 8.31
CA MET A 225 -2.10 3.03 7.86
C MET A 225 -3.04 1.84 7.65
N GLU A 226 -2.53 0.65 7.33
CA GLU A 226 -3.34 -0.56 7.16
C GLU A 226 -4.12 -0.95 8.43
N PHE A 227 -3.65 -0.56 9.62
CA PHE A 227 -4.36 -0.84 10.87
C PHE A 227 -5.70 -0.09 11.03
N TYR A 228 -5.96 0.91 10.19
CA TYR A 228 -7.16 1.75 10.26
C TYR A 228 -8.21 1.44 9.17
N CYS A 229 -8.06 0.32 8.47
CA CYS A 229 -9.00 -0.14 7.43
C CYS A 229 -10.34 -0.64 8.01
#